data_AF-A0A957SVJ2-F1
#
_entry.id   AF-A0A957SVJ2-F1
#
_cell.length_a   1.000
_cell.length_b   1.000
_cell.length_c   1.000
_cell.angle_alpha   90.00
_cell.angle_beta   90.00
_cell.angle_gamma   90.00
#
_symmetry.space_group_name_H-M   'P 1'
#
loop_
_entity.id
_entity.type
_entity.pdbx_description
1 polymer ?
#
loop_
_entity_poly.entity_id
_entity_poly.type
_entity_poly.pdbx_seq_one_letter_code
_entity_poly.pdbx_strand_id
1 'polypeptide(L)'
;MQVLLLLSEGGEGPNTELLWILGILLGFFALAVISGWLSTLMKPQTVPAKNKSESKKEADDLTLIEGIGPKVKKVLVGAGIETFADLAVASESDLNQILERAGLHMMNPESWSEQAKLASKGKLKELEKLQRTLKGGRKS
;
A
#
# COMPACT_ATOMS: atom_id res chain seq x y z
N MET A 1 -41.64 43.93 60.00
CA MET A 1 -42.85 44.48 59.35
C MET A 1 -42.64 44.45 57.84
N GLN A 2 -43.68 44.07 57.10
CA GLN A 2 -43.97 44.36 55.68
C GLN A 2 -42.95 43.87 54.62
N VAL A 3 -43.23 42.84 53.81
CA VAL A 3 -44.25 42.68 52.73
C VAL A 3 -43.82 43.38 51.43
N LEU A 4 -43.29 42.54 50.52
CA LEU A 4 -43.70 42.35 49.12
C LEU A 4 -43.30 43.39 48.05
N LEU A 5 -43.11 42.84 46.83
CA LEU A 5 -43.03 43.44 45.48
C LEU A 5 -41.59 43.43 44.92
N LEU A 6 -41.25 42.79 43.81
CA LEU A 6 -41.95 42.27 42.62
C LEU A 6 -40.95 41.31 41.96
N LEU A 7 -41.30 40.06 41.64
CA LEU A 7 -42.08 39.61 40.47
C LEU A 7 -41.15 39.00 39.44
N SER A 8 -41.63 37.91 38.85
CA SER A 8 -41.29 37.41 37.51
C SER A 8 -39.86 36.90 37.33
N GLU A 9 -39.76 35.58 37.22
CA GLU A 9 -39.62 34.94 35.91
C GLU A 9 -38.28 35.23 35.26
N GLY A 10 -37.37 34.30 35.48
CA GLY A 10 -36.31 33.99 34.52
C GLY A 10 -36.07 32.51 34.67
N GLY A 11 -36.86 31.72 33.94
CA GLY A 11 -36.89 30.27 34.05
C GLY A 11 -35.50 29.65 34.00
N GLU A 12 -35.35 28.55 34.74
CA GLU A 12 -34.22 27.66 34.65
C GLU A 12 -34.17 27.06 33.23
N GLY A 13 -33.55 27.80 32.32
CA GLY A 13 -33.12 27.32 31.03
C GLY A 13 -31.92 26.40 31.26
N PRO A 14 -31.94 25.16 30.75
CA PRO A 14 -30.95 24.16 31.08
C PRO A 14 -29.58 24.59 30.56
N ASN A 15 -28.66 24.90 31.47
CA ASN A 15 -27.21 24.97 31.26
C ASN A 15 -26.80 25.34 29.82
N THR A 16 -27.15 26.54 29.37
CA THR A 16 -26.50 27.17 28.21
C THR A 16 -25.06 27.57 28.53
N GLU A 17 -24.34 26.82 29.34
CA GLU A 17 -22.87 26.80 29.39
C GLU A 17 -22.39 25.38 29.02
N LEU A 18 -23.25 24.36 29.15
CA LEU A 18 -23.01 22.99 28.70
C LEU A 18 -23.55 22.72 27.28
N LEU A 19 -24.55 23.47 26.80
CA LEU A 19 -25.04 23.32 25.42
C LEU A 19 -24.09 23.91 24.36
N TRP A 20 -23.19 24.82 24.74
CA TRP A 20 -22.19 25.38 23.82
C TRP A 20 -21.02 24.39 23.68
N ILE A 21 -20.64 23.77 24.80
CA ILE A 21 -19.64 22.70 24.85
C ILE A 21 -20.17 21.44 24.16
N LEU A 22 -21.47 21.14 24.24
CA LEU A 22 -22.12 20.06 23.50
C LEU A 22 -22.15 20.36 21.97
N GLY A 23 -22.32 21.63 21.58
CA GLY A 23 -22.16 22.06 20.19
C GLY A 23 -20.73 21.96 19.65
N ILE A 24 -19.72 22.29 20.47
CA ILE A 24 -18.30 22.17 20.13
C ILE A 24 -17.87 20.70 20.02
N LEU A 25 -18.34 19.81 20.90
CA LEU A 25 -18.07 18.37 20.84
C LEU A 25 -18.74 17.68 19.64
N LEU A 26 -19.96 18.09 19.26
CA LEU A 26 -20.63 17.55 18.07
C LEU A 26 -19.98 18.04 16.76
N GLY A 27 -19.42 19.27 16.75
CA GLY A 27 -18.65 19.81 15.61
C GLY A 27 -17.30 19.13 15.38
N PHE A 28 -16.59 18.76 16.46
CA PHE A 28 -15.32 18.02 16.34
C PHE A 28 -15.49 16.57 15.87
N PHE A 29 -16.63 15.93 16.17
CA PHE A 29 -16.92 14.58 15.67
C PHE A 29 -17.18 14.56 14.14
N ALA A 30 -17.75 15.64 13.58
CA ALA A 30 -17.93 15.77 12.13
C ALA A 30 -16.62 16.05 11.36
N LEU A 31 -15.65 16.73 11.98
CA LEU A 31 -14.34 16.97 11.37
C LEU A 31 -13.41 15.73 11.42
N ALA A 32 -13.55 14.87 12.42
CA ALA A 32 -12.75 13.66 12.53
C ALA A 32 -13.16 12.54 11.55
N VAL A 33 -14.43 12.48 11.13
CA VAL A 33 -14.89 11.49 10.13
C VAL A 33 -14.45 11.87 8.70
N ILE A 34 -14.32 13.17 8.39
CA ILE A 34 -13.76 13.62 7.11
C ILE A 34 -12.23 13.49 7.11
N SER A 35 -11.54 13.81 8.22
CA SER A 35 -10.09 13.64 8.31
C SER A 35 -9.64 12.16 8.29
N GLY A 36 -10.46 11.26 8.84
CA GLY A 36 -10.15 9.82 8.93
C GLY A 36 -10.50 9.01 7.67
N TRP A 37 -11.42 9.47 6.82
CA TRP A 37 -11.81 8.75 5.60
C TRP A 37 -11.31 9.38 4.30
N LEU A 38 -10.87 10.65 4.31
CA LEU A 38 -10.32 11.32 3.12
C LEU A 38 -8.88 10.91 2.77
N SER A 39 -8.14 10.32 3.72
CA SER A 39 -6.80 9.76 3.46
C SER A 39 -6.81 8.52 2.54
N THR A 40 -7.99 8.07 2.09
CA THR A 40 -8.17 6.87 1.24
C THR A 40 -8.50 7.18 -0.21
N LEU A 41 -8.68 8.46 -0.60
CA LEU A 41 -9.02 8.85 -1.99
C LEU A 41 -7.86 9.51 -2.74
N MET A 42 -6.71 9.69 -2.10
CA MET A 42 -5.48 10.18 -2.72
C MET A 42 -4.35 9.16 -2.55
N LYS A 43 -4.58 7.92 -2.99
CA LYS A 43 -3.47 7.12 -3.51
C LYS A 43 -3.17 7.71 -4.90
N PRO A 44 -2.07 8.45 -5.09
CA PRO A 44 -1.72 8.90 -6.44
C PRO A 44 -1.60 7.67 -7.32
N GLN A 45 -2.42 7.60 -8.37
CA GLN A 45 -2.18 6.70 -9.48
C GLN A 45 -0.92 7.21 -10.18
N THR A 46 0.22 6.68 -9.74
CA THR A 46 1.49 6.83 -10.44
C THR A 46 1.41 6.06 -11.75
N VAL A 47 1.07 6.77 -12.82
CA VAL A 47 1.46 6.37 -14.18
C VAL A 47 2.97 6.66 -14.29
N PRO A 48 3.88 5.67 -14.40
CA PRO A 48 5.28 5.99 -14.57
C PRO A 48 5.53 6.34 -16.04
N ALA A 49 5.34 7.62 -16.38
CA ALA A 49 6.00 8.23 -17.51
C ALA A 49 7.45 8.55 -17.11
N LYS A 50 8.38 7.73 -17.61
CA LYS A 50 9.76 8.08 -17.96
C LYS A 50 10.48 8.99 -16.94
N ASN A 51 11.22 8.38 -16.03
CA ASN A 51 12.42 9.03 -15.51
C ASN A 51 13.59 8.04 -15.48
N LYS A 52 14.60 8.35 -16.28
CA LYS A 52 15.94 7.77 -16.21
C LYS A 52 16.56 8.34 -14.93
N SER A 53 16.45 7.61 -13.83
CA SER A 53 17.07 8.01 -12.57
C SER A 53 18.09 6.96 -12.19
N GLU A 54 19.36 7.30 -12.38
CA GLU A 54 20.43 6.85 -11.50
C GLU A 54 20.09 7.37 -10.09
N SER A 55 19.18 6.68 -9.42
CA SER A 55 18.83 6.88 -8.02
C SER A 55 19.49 5.76 -7.25
N LYS A 56 20.20 6.12 -6.17
CA LYS A 56 20.52 5.26 -5.01
C LYS A 56 19.69 3.98 -5.03
N LYS A 57 20.31 2.80 -5.20
CA LYS A 57 19.65 1.48 -5.30
C LYS A 57 18.49 1.37 -4.29
N GLU A 58 17.30 1.77 -4.69
CA GLU A 58 16.09 1.54 -3.93
C GLU A 58 15.59 0.19 -4.38
N ALA A 59 15.24 -0.66 -3.40
CA ALA A 59 14.74 -1.99 -3.69
C ALA A 59 13.46 -1.89 -4.55
N ASP A 60 13.42 -2.65 -5.63
CA ASP A 60 12.27 -2.71 -6.52
C ASP A 60 11.12 -3.47 -5.87
N ASP A 61 9.90 -3.22 -6.37
CA ASP A 61 8.78 -4.05 -6.00
C ASP A 61 8.71 -5.35 -6.81
N LEU A 62 9.48 -6.36 -6.37
CA LEU A 62 9.49 -7.68 -6.99
C LEU A 62 8.12 -8.38 -7.03
N THR A 63 7.12 -7.89 -6.31
CA THR A 63 5.75 -8.44 -6.38
C THR A 63 5.03 -8.15 -7.71
N LEU A 64 5.59 -7.30 -8.57
CA LEU A 64 5.12 -7.13 -9.96
C LEU A 64 5.36 -8.37 -10.83
N ILE A 65 6.20 -9.30 -10.39
CA ILE A 65 6.51 -10.54 -11.10
C ILE A 65 5.50 -11.62 -10.67
N GLU A 66 4.83 -12.22 -11.64
CA GLU A 66 3.87 -13.29 -11.40
C GLU A 66 4.56 -14.49 -10.75
N GLY A 67 4.00 -14.96 -9.63
CA GLY A 67 4.58 -16.00 -8.78
C GLY A 67 5.39 -15.47 -7.59
N ILE A 68 5.70 -14.17 -7.54
CA ILE A 68 6.40 -13.54 -6.41
C ILE A 68 5.39 -12.84 -5.48
N GLY A 69 5.01 -13.52 -4.40
CA GLY A 69 4.25 -12.91 -3.31
C GLY A 69 5.13 -12.17 -2.29
N PRO A 70 4.54 -11.46 -1.30
CA PRO A 70 5.29 -10.75 -0.26
C PRO A 70 6.28 -11.62 0.52
N LYS A 71 5.97 -12.91 0.72
CA LYS A 71 6.87 -13.88 1.36
C LYS A 71 8.08 -14.20 0.50
N VAL A 72 7.87 -14.47 -0.79
CA VAL A 72 8.94 -14.74 -1.76
C VAL A 72 9.85 -13.52 -1.89
N LYS A 73 9.27 -12.32 -2.03
CA LYS A 73 10.04 -11.06 -2.07
C LYS A 73 10.98 -10.93 -0.88
N LYS A 74 10.50 -11.16 0.35
CA LYS A 74 11.35 -11.10 1.55
C LYS A 74 12.51 -12.08 1.51
N VAL A 75 12.28 -13.30 1.02
CA VAL A 75 13.33 -14.32 0.87
C VAL A 75 14.37 -13.89 -0.16
N LEU A 76 13.93 -13.39 -1.32
CA LEU A 76 14.82 -12.92 -2.39
C LEU A 76 15.66 -11.72 -1.95
N VAL A 77 15.03 -10.72 -1.30
CA VAL A 77 15.73 -9.57 -0.72
C VAL A 77 16.74 -10.02 0.32
N GLY A 78 16.38 -10.97 1.19
CA GLY A 78 17.31 -11.55 2.17
C GLY A 78 18.50 -12.29 1.54
N ALA A 79 18.36 -12.72 0.27
CA ALA A 79 19.42 -13.32 -0.52
C ALA A 79 20.18 -12.31 -1.41
N GLY A 80 19.92 -11.01 -1.26
CA GLY A 80 20.57 -9.94 -2.02
C GLY A 80 19.95 -9.65 -3.39
N ILE A 81 18.80 -10.24 -3.71
CA ILE A 81 18.04 -9.95 -4.93
C ILE A 81 17.00 -8.87 -4.58
N GLU A 82 17.40 -7.61 -4.75
CA GLU A 82 16.61 -6.45 -4.33
C GLU A 82 15.97 -5.70 -5.50
N THR A 83 16.53 -5.84 -6.70
CA THR A 83 16.06 -5.14 -7.91
C THR A 83 15.58 -6.08 -9.00
N PHE A 84 14.79 -5.57 -9.94
CA PHE A 84 14.45 -6.29 -11.18
C PHE A 84 15.69 -6.63 -11.99
N ALA A 85 16.75 -5.82 -11.90
CA ALA A 85 18.02 -6.11 -12.55
C ALA A 85 18.72 -7.32 -11.92
N ASP A 86 18.75 -7.41 -10.58
CA ASP A 86 19.30 -8.57 -9.88
C ASP A 86 18.52 -9.85 -10.22
N LEU A 87 17.18 -9.77 -10.22
CA LEU A 87 16.32 -10.90 -10.56
C LEU A 87 16.43 -11.32 -12.04
N ALA A 88 16.66 -10.36 -12.94
CA ALA A 88 16.81 -10.62 -14.38
C ALA A 88 18.07 -11.41 -14.74
N VAL A 89 19.12 -11.32 -13.91
CA VAL A 89 20.39 -12.05 -14.09
C VAL A 89 20.50 -13.30 -13.22
N ALA A 90 19.63 -13.45 -12.22
CA ALA A 90 19.56 -14.65 -11.41
C ALA A 90 19.21 -15.87 -12.27
N SER A 91 19.93 -16.97 -12.05
CA SER A 91 19.65 -18.23 -12.71
C SER A 91 18.47 -18.95 -12.04
N GLU A 92 17.73 -19.75 -12.82
CA GLU A 92 16.65 -20.57 -12.27
C GLU A 92 17.15 -21.53 -11.17
N SER A 93 18.38 -22.03 -11.30
CA SER A 93 19.01 -22.89 -10.29
C SER A 93 19.24 -22.16 -8.98
N ASP A 94 19.77 -20.93 -9.02
CA ASP A 94 20.02 -20.13 -7.82
C ASP A 94 18.70 -19.77 -7.13
N LEU A 95 17.69 -19.36 -7.92
CA LEU A 95 16.37 -19.06 -7.39
C LEU A 95 15.74 -20.29 -6.74
N ASN A 96 15.83 -21.46 -7.36
CA ASN A 96 15.35 -22.71 -6.77
C ASN A 96 16.06 -23.03 -5.45
N GLN A 97 17.38 -22.89 -5.37
CA GLN A 97 18.13 -23.11 -4.12
C GLN A 97 17.71 -22.14 -3.01
N ILE A 98 17.50 -20.86 -3.34
CA ILE A 98 17.02 -19.85 -2.38
C ILE A 98 15.62 -20.21 -1.86
N LEU A 99 14.72 -20.60 -2.76
CA LEU A 99 13.36 -21.02 -2.41
C LEU A 99 13.33 -22.30 -1.59
N GLU A 100 14.18 -23.28 -1.93
CA GLU A 100 14.31 -24.55 -1.23
C GLU A 100 14.77 -24.34 0.21
N ARG A 101 15.82 -23.53 0.42
CA ARG A 101 16.29 -23.18 1.77
C ARG A 101 15.23 -22.46 2.61
N ALA A 102 14.30 -21.77 1.95
CA ALA A 102 13.18 -21.09 2.60
C ALA A 102 11.91 -21.94 2.75
N GLY A 103 11.93 -23.22 2.33
CA GLY A 103 10.77 -24.12 2.37
C GLY A 103 9.65 -23.73 1.40
N LEU A 104 9.97 -23.07 0.28
CA LEU A 104 9.03 -22.56 -0.73
C LEU A 104 8.98 -23.42 -2.00
N HIS A 105 8.97 -24.74 -1.85
CA HIS A 105 9.04 -25.72 -2.95
C HIS A 105 7.89 -25.65 -3.98
N MET A 106 6.79 -24.98 -3.66
CA MET A 106 5.63 -24.87 -4.56
C MET A 106 5.76 -23.71 -5.57
N MET A 107 6.72 -22.82 -5.37
CA MET A 107 6.99 -21.69 -6.27
C MET A 107 7.77 -22.18 -7.48
N ASN A 108 7.53 -21.57 -8.65
CA ASN A 108 8.29 -21.87 -9.87
C ASN A 108 8.95 -20.58 -10.39
N PRO A 109 10.29 -20.49 -10.38
CA PRO A 109 11.02 -19.31 -10.84
C PRO A 109 11.28 -19.23 -12.35
N GLU A 110 10.87 -20.24 -13.14
CA GLU A 110 11.19 -20.37 -14.58
C GLU A 110 10.99 -19.07 -15.39
N SER A 111 9.88 -18.36 -15.16
CA SER A 111 9.56 -17.13 -15.89
C SER A 111 10.02 -15.84 -15.21
N TRP A 112 10.52 -15.90 -13.98
CA TRP A 112 10.80 -14.71 -13.17
C TRP A 112 11.88 -13.84 -13.81
N SER A 113 12.95 -14.44 -14.30
CA SER A 113 14.05 -13.71 -14.95
C SER A 113 13.58 -13.01 -16.23
N GLU A 114 12.66 -13.62 -17.00
CA GLU A 114 12.11 -13.02 -18.21
C GLU A 114 11.18 -11.84 -17.90
N GLN A 115 10.27 -12.01 -16.94
CA GLN A 115 9.41 -10.94 -16.44
C GLN A 115 10.23 -9.78 -15.87
N ALA A 116 11.29 -10.06 -15.10
CA ALA A 116 12.16 -9.06 -14.49
C ALA A 116 12.95 -8.27 -15.54
N LYS A 117 13.33 -8.89 -16.67
CA LYS A 117 13.93 -8.17 -17.82
C LYS A 117 12.99 -7.15 -18.45
N LEU A 118 11.69 -7.40 -18.44
CA LEU A 118 10.68 -6.45 -18.93
C LEU A 118 10.43 -5.35 -17.90
N ALA A 119 10.30 -5.72 -16.62
CA ALA A 119 10.12 -4.79 -15.51
C ALA A 119 11.29 -3.80 -15.36
N SER A 120 12.54 -4.30 -15.38
CA SER A 120 13.76 -3.46 -15.32
C SER A 120 13.88 -2.46 -16.47
N LYS A 121 13.24 -2.74 -17.61
CA LYS A 121 13.18 -1.85 -18.78
C LYS A 121 11.96 -0.92 -18.78
N GLY A 122 11.10 -0.99 -17.76
CA GLY A 122 9.85 -0.24 -17.70
C GLY A 122 8.81 -0.67 -18.75
N LYS A 123 8.96 -1.86 -19.35
CA LYS A 123 8.10 -2.37 -20.42
C LYS A 123 6.84 -3.04 -19.85
N LEU A 124 6.07 -2.29 -19.05
CA LEU A 124 4.92 -2.83 -18.30
C LEU A 124 3.85 -3.47 -19.20
N LYS A 125 3.58 -2.88 -20.39
CA LYS A 125 2.64 -3.46 -21.36
C LYS A 125 3.10 -4.82 -21.92
N GLU A 126 4.41 -4.97 -22.15
CA GLU A 126 4.98 -6.24 -22.62
C GLU A 126 4.98 -7.27 -21.48
N LEU A 127 5.24 -6.83 -20.24
CA LEU A 127 5.14 -7.66 -19.04
C LEU A 127 3.72 -8.21 -18.86
N GLU A 128 2.70 -7.35 -18.93
CA GLU A 128 1.29 -7.79 -18.86
C GLU A 128 0.94 -8.77 -19.98
N LYS A 129 1.43 -8.53 -21.21
CA LYS A 129 1.22 -9.45 -22.33
C LYS A 129 1.87 -10.81 -22.06
N LEU A 130 3.09 -10.83 -21.54
CA LEU A 130 3.78 -12.06 -21.14
C LEU A 130 2.99 -12.79 -20.05
N GLN A 131 2.60 -12.11 -18.98
CA GLN A 131 1.83 -12.68 -17.87
C GLN A 131 0.51 -13.31 -18.33
N ARG A 132 -0.20 -12.70 -19.29
CA ARG A 132 -1.42 -13.31 -19.88
C ARG A 132 -1.19 -14.63 -20.61
N THR A 133 0.04 -14.90 -21.07
CA THR A 133 0.41 -16.17 -21.69
C THR A 133 0.87 -17.21 -20.67
N LEU A 134 1.22 -16.76 -19.46
CA LEU A 134 1.61 -17.62 -18.35
C LEU A 134 0.36 -18.09 -17.59
N LYS A 135 0.48 -19.24 -16.95
CA LYS A 135 -0.51 -19.76 -16.00
C LYS A 135 0.12 -19.90 -14.63
N GLY A 136 -0.03 -18.87 -13.78
CA GLY A 136 0.59 -18.86 -12.46
C GLY A 136 2.11 -18.79 -12.53
N GLY A 137 2.65 -18.06 -13.50
CA GLY A 137 4.09 -17.88 -13.73
C GLY A 137 4.77 -19.03 -14.49
N ARG A 138 4.02 -19.95 -15.09
CA ARG A 138 4.54 -21.09 -15.86
C ARG A 138 4.11 -20.99 -17.33
N LYS A 139 4.95 -21.46 -18.25
CA LYS A 139 4.55 -21.62 -19.65
C LYS A 139 3.42 -22.66 -19.70
N SER A 140 2.32 -22.29 -20.36
CA SER A 140 1.15 -23.17 -20.52
C SER A 140 1.43 -24.31 -21.49
#